data_AF-A4F8I1-F1
#
_entry.id   AF-A4F8I1-F1
#
_cell.length_a   1.000
_cell.length_b   1.000
_cell.length_c   1.000
_cell.angle_alpha   90.00
_cell.angle_beta   90.00
_cell.angle_gamma   90.00
#
_symmetry.space_group_name_H-M   'P 1'
#
loop_
_entity.id
_entity.type
_entity.pdbx_description
1 polymer ?
#
loop_
_entity_poly.entity_id
_entity_poly.type
_entity_poly.pdbx_seq_one_letter_code
_entity_poly.pdbx_strand_id
1 'polypeptide(L)'
;MRDDNDRSDQAGAPADAATAVGGNSALDRLRTYVNALVDVIAAHPDPSLERDEAQWRLEELADELAAAKPSAPRVKSRWIRLAPVLLVVRPDVPADGVSELVDLAFRAG
;
A
#
# COMPACT_ATOMS: atom_id res chain seq x y z
N MET A 1 54.49 37.05 -6.07
CA MET A 1 54.16 36.03 -7.08
C MET A 1 53.37 34.95 -6.33
N ARG A 2 52.27 34.50 -6.93
CA ARG A 2 51.01 34.03 -6.32
C ARG A 2 51.11 32.92 -5.26
N ASP A 3 50.24 33.06 -4.26
CA ASP A 3 49.72 32.02 -3.38
C ASP A 3 48.91 30.98 -4.18
N ASP A 4 49.19 29.68 -4.00
CA ASP A 4 48.35 28.58 -4.48
C ASP A 4 47.47 28.09 -3.34
N ASN A 5 46.29 28.70 -3.25
CA ASN A 5 45.14 28.17 -2.52
C ASN A 5 44.19 27.53 -3.54
N ASP A 6 43.50 26.46 -3.08
CA ASP A 6 42.11 26.11 -3.42
C ASP A 6 41.82 24.84 -4.26
N ARG A 7 40.92 24.03 -3.67
CA ARG A 7 39.93 23.09 -4.24
C ARG A 7 40.42 21.75 -4.82
N SER A 8 40.03 20.63 -4.19
CA SER A 8 38.70 19.97 -4.20
C SER A 8 38.52 19.08 -5.42
N ASP A 9 38.86 17.80 -5.25
CA ASP A 9 38.31 16.71 -6.04
C ASP A 9 37.68 15.69 -5.08
N GLN A 10 36.54 16.08 -4.53
CA GLN A 10 35.56 15.20 -3.90
C GLN A 10 34.26 15.39 -4.69
N ALA A 11 34.15 14.72 -5.84
CA ALA A 11 32.88 14.65 -6.57
C ALA A 11 32.90 13.46 -7.55
N GLY A 12 32.52 12.30 -7.03
CA GLY A 12 32.26 11.12 -7.85
C GLY A 12 31.43 10.09 -7.09
N ALA A 13 30.52 10.54 -6.23
CA ALA A 13 29.52 9.66 -5.63
C ALA A 13 28.52 9.24 -6.73
N PRO A 14 28.15 7.96 -6.81
CA PRO A 14 27.25 7.45 -7.84
C PRO A 14 25.88 8.13 -7.70
N ALA A 15 25.51 8.91 -8.72
CA ALA A 15 24.24 9.61 -8.82
C ALA A 15 23.07 8.67 -9.20
N ASP A 16 23.05 7.44 -8.68
CA ASP A 16 22.06 6.40 -9.03
C ASP A 16 21.47 5.66 -7.80
N ALA A 17 21.61 6.22 -6.59
CA ALA A 17 21.07 5.63 -5.37
C ALA A 17 20.10 6.55 -4.60
N ALA A 18 19.63 7.64 -5.23
CA ALA A 18 18.82 8.66 -4.56
C ALA A 18 17.41 8.85 -5.15
N THR A 19 16.91 7.92 -5.97
CA THR A 19 15.56 8.01 -6.57
C THR A 19 14.68 6.81 -6.24
N ALA A 20 14.79 6.26 -5.02
CA ALA A 20 13.92 5.19 -4.53
C ALA A 20 13.28 5.51 -3.16
N VAL A 21 13.14 6.80 -2.82
CA VAL A 21 12.41 7.26 -1.63
C VAL A 21 11.43 8.33 -2.07
N GLY A 22 10.21 7.91 -2.41
CA GLY A 22 9.17 8.83 -2.90
C GLY A 22 7.90 8.12 -3.35
N GLY A 23 7.47 7.10 -2.60
CA GLY A 23 6.18 6.44 -2.79
C GLY A 23 5.03 7.42 -2.59
N ASN A 24 4.45 7.88 -3.70
CA ASN A 24 3.19 8.62 -3.70
C ASN A 24 2.24 8.09 -4.78
N SER A 25 2.55 6.90 -5.32
CA SER A 25 1.66 6.21 -6.23
C SER A 25 0.40 5.79 -5.48
N ALA A 26 -0.73 5.74 -6.19
CA ALA A 26 -1.98 5.25 -5.60
C ALA A 26 -1.86 3.78 -5.16
N LEU A 27 -1.00 3.00 -5.80
CA LEU A 27 -0.69 1.63 -5.42
C LEU A 27 0.01 1.54 -4.05
N ASP A 28 0.99 2.41 -3.77
CA ASP A 28 1.68 2.42 -2.48
C ASP A 28 0.76 2.87 -1.34
N ARG A 29 -0.11 3.85 -1.61
CA ARG A 29 -1.17 4.26 -0.68
C ARG A 29 -2.14 3.11 -0.40
N LEU A 30 -2.56 2.38 -1.43
CA LEU A 30 -3.43 1.22 -1.29
C LEU A 30 -2.77 0.10 -0.46
N ARG A 31 -1.50 -0.23 -0.76
CA ARG A 31 -0.71 -1.21 0.02
C ARG A 31 -0.63 -0.84 1.49
N THR A 32 -0.25 0.41 1.77
CA THR A 32 -0.11 0.91 3.14
C THR A 32 -1.43 0.83 3.90
N TYR A 33 -2.52 1.26 3.26
CA TYR A 33 -3.83 1.25 3.86
C TYR A 33 -4.34 -0.18 4.15
N VAL A 34 -4.19 -1.10 3.19
CA VAL A 34 -4.60 -2.51 3.38
C VAL A 34 -3.78 -3.18 4.49
N ASN A 35 -2.47 -2.97 4.54
CA ASN A 35 -1.63 -3.52 5.62
C ASN A 35 -2.04 -2.97 7.00
N ALA A 36 -2.34 -1.67 7.10
CA ALA A 36 -2.85 -1.11 8.35
C ALA A 36 -4.19 -1.72 8.76
N LEU A 37 -5.08 -2.03 7.81
CA LEU A 37 -6.34 -2.71 8.09
C LEU A 37 -6.13 -4.15 8.58
N VAL A 38 -5.15 -4.89 8.06
CA VAL A 38 -4.79 -6.23 8.55
C VAL A 38 -4.46 -6.17 10.04
N ASP A 39 -3.60 -5.23 10.46
CA ASP A 39 -3.21 -5.08 11.86
C ASP A 39 -4.41 -4.68 12.74
N VAL A 40 -5.25 -3.79 12.23
CA VAL A 40 -6.45 -3.29 12.93
C VAL A 40 -7.49 -4.39 13.14
N ILE A 41 -7.75 -5.23 12.14
CA ILE A 41 -8.71 -6.33 12.26
C ILE A 41 -8.14 -7.46 13.11
N ALA A 42 -6.84 -7.75 13.02
CA ALA A 42 -6.19 -8.73 13.89
C ALA A 42 -6.27 -8.36 15.38
N ALA A 43 -6.18 -7.07 15.70
CA ALA A 43 -6.32 -6.54 17.06
C ALA A 43 -7.78 -6.34 17.51
N HIS A 44 -8.76 -6.63 16.65
CA HIS A 44 -10.16 -6.39 16.95
C HIS A 44 -10.65 -7.35 18.06
N PRO A 45 -11.27 -6.84 19.14
CA PRO A 45 -11.60 -7.65 20.31
C PRO A 45 -12.75 -8.64 20.08
N ASP A 46 -13.52 -8.46 19.00
CA ASP A 46 -14.67 -9.32 18.67
C ASP A 46 -14.21 -10.66 18.06
N PRO A 47 -14.56 -11.82 18.66
CA PRO A 47 -14.26 -13.13 18.12
C PRO A 47 -15.41 -13.67 17.24
N SER A 48 -15.84 -12.87 16.27
CA SER A 48 -16.90 -13.23 15.32
C SER A 48 -16.34 -13.91 14.07
N LEU A 49 -17.19 -14.72 13.40
CA LEU A 49 -16.83 -15.35 12.12
C LEU A 49 -16.56 -14.28 11.06
N GLU A 50 -17.30 -13.19 11.09
CA GLU A 50 -17.13 -12.04 10.19
C GLU A 50 -15.76 -11.39 10.38
N ARG A 51 -15.27 -11.28 11.63
CA ARG A 51 -13.92 -10.76 11.91
C ARG A 51 -12.85 -11.68 11.33
N ASP A 52 -12.98 -13.00 11.52
CA ASP A 52 -12.03 -13.98 10.98
C ASP A 52 -12.04 -14.00 9.44
N GLU A 53 -13.22 -13.91 8.83
CA GLU A 53 -13.40 -13.85 7.38
C GLU A 53 -12.84 -12.54 6.79
N ALA A 54 -13.07 -11.40 7.46
CA ALA A 54 -12.48 -10.12 7.08
C ALA A 54 -10.95 -10.15 7.16
N GLN A 55 -10.40 -10.72 8.24
CA GLN A 55 -8.96 -10.89 8.42
C GLN A 55 -8.34 -11.69 7.28
N TRP A 56 -8.88 -12.89 7.02
CA TRP A 56 -8.38 -13.78 5.98
C TRP A 56 -8.41 -13.12 4.59
N ARG A 57 -9.50 -12.41 4.25
CA ARG A 57 -9.61 -11.72 2.96
C ARG A 57 -8.71 -10.49 2.85
N LEU A 58 -8.46 -9.79 3.96
CA LEU A 58 -7.50 -8.69 4.00
C LEU A 58 -6.08 -9.18 3.76
N GLU A 59 -5.68 -10.29 4.38
CA GLU A 59 -4.38 -10.93 4.15
C GLU A 59 -4.23 -11.35 2.68
N GLU A 60 -5.24 -12.01 2.11
CA GLU A 60 -5.22 -12.38 0.70
C GLU A 60 -5.13 -11.18 -0.27
N LEU A 61 -5.74 -10.04 0.10
CA LEU A 61 -5.65 -8.79 -0.66
C LEU A 61 -4.26 -8.17 -0.52
N ALA A 62 -3.70 -8.16 0.69
CA ALA A 62 -2.35 -7.70 0.98
C ALA A 62 -1.32 -8.50 0.18
N ASP A 63 -1.45 -9.83 0.13
CA ASP A 63 -0.59 -10.72 -0.63
C ASP A 63 -0.61 -10.41 -2.14
N GLU A 64 -1.80 -10.20 -2.71
CA GLU A 64 -1.92 -9.82 -4.13
C GLU A 64 -1.27 -8.46 -4.41
N LEU A 65 -1.40 -7.50 -3.48
CA LEU A 65 -0.80 -6.17 -3.60
C LEU A 65 0.72 -6.19 -3.41
N ALA A 66 1.25 -7.13 -2.62
CA ALA A 66 2.68 -7.32 -2.39
C ALA A 66 3.40 -7.95 -3.58
N ALA A 67 2.68 -8.55 -4.53
CA ALA A 67 3.26 -9.10 -5.74
C ALA A 67 4.05 -8.04 -6.53
N ALA A 68 5.12 -8.47 -7.21
CA ALA A 68 5.94 -7.58 -8.05
C ALA A 68 5.12 -6.88 -9.14
N LYS A 69 4.07 -7.56 -9.64
CA LYS A 69 3.08 -7.02 -10.57
C LYS A 69 1.67 -7.43 -10.11
N PRO A 70 1.01 -6.63 -9.26
CA PRO A 70 -0.35 -6.91 -8.81
C PRO A 70 -1.32 -6.91 -9.98
N SER A 71 -2.29 -7.82 -9.98
CA SER A 71 -3.30 -7.92 -11.03
C SER A 71 -4.53 -7.09 -10.69
N ALA A 72 -4.79 -6.02 -11.47
CA ALA A 72 -5.94 -5.15 -11.24
C ALA A 72 -7.29 -5.91 -11.16
N PRO A 73 -7.60 -6.87 -12.05
CA PRO A 73 -8.82 -7.67 -11.94
C PRO A 73 -8.90 -8.49 -10.64
N ARG A 74 -7.78 -9.04 -10.17
CA ARG A 74 -7.74 -9.83 -8.92
C ARG A 74 -7.92 -8.92 -7.71
N VAL A 75 -7.23 -7.79 -7.66
CA VAL A 75 -7.36 -6.80 -6.58
C VAL A 75 -8.81 -6.30 -6.49
N LYS A 76 -9.41 -5.89 -7.61
CA LYS A 76 -10.82 -5.45 -7.64
C LYS A 76 -11.77 -6.56 -7.19
N SER A 77 -11.59 -7.78 -7.70
CA SER A 77 -12.45 -8.91 -7.31
C SER A 77 -12.32 -9.25 -5.82
N ARG A 78 -11.10 -9.21 -5.26
CA ARG A 78 -10.85 -9.41 -3.83
C ARG A 78 -11.50 -8.31 -3.00
N TRP A 79 -11.32 -7.04 -3.38
CA TRP A 79 -11.94 -5.90 -2.72
C TRP A 79 -13.47 -5.99 -2.67
N ILE A 80 -14.12 -6.31 -3.80
CA ILE A 80 -15.59 -6.46 -3.88
C ILE A 80 -16.13 -7.52 -2.91
N ARG A 81 -15.37 -8.61 -2.69
CA ARG A 81 -15.75 -9.68 -1.75
C ARG A 81 -15.42 -9.33 -0.29
N LEU A 82 -14.40 -8.52 -0.06
CA LEU A 82 -13.98 -8.09 1.26
C LEU A 82 -14.88 -6.98 1.82
N ALA A 83 -15.18 -5.95 1.02
CA ALA A 83 -15.81 -4.72 1.50
C ALA A 83 -17.13 -4.96 2.29
N PRO A 84 -18.06 -5.84 1.86
CA PRO A 84 -19.28 -6.09 2.63
C PRO A 84 -19.02 -6.68 4.02
N VAL A 85 -18.07 -7.62 4.13
CA VAL A 85 -17.74 -8.26 5.42
C VAL A 85 -16.96 -7.30 6.31
N LEU A 86 -16.05 -6.53 5.72
CA LEU A 86 -15.29 -5.51 6.43
C LEU A 86 -16.21 -4.44 7.05
N LEU A 87 -17.26 -4.03 6.36
CA LEU A 87 -18.23 -3.05 6.87
C LEU A 87 -19.12 -3.59 8.01
N VAL A 88 -19.28 -4.91 8.13
CA VAL A 88 -19.95 -5.51 9.28
C VAL A 88 -19.07 -5.39 10.53
N VAL A 89 -17.78 -5.65 10.40
CA VAL A 89 -16.82 -5.65 11.51
C VAL A 89 -16.38 -4.22 11.86
N ARG A 90 -16.17 -3.37 10.85
CA ARG A 90 -15.67 -1.99 10.95
C ARG A 90 -16.47 -1.06 10.04
N PRO A 91 -17.67 -0.63 10.47
CA PRO A 91 -18.54 0.25 9.67
C PRO A 91 -17.97 1.65 9.45
N ASP A 92 -16.92 2.03 10.18
CA ASP A 92 -16.21 3.30 10.05
C ASP A 92 -15.19 3.31 8.90
N VAL A 93 -14.92 2.16 8.27
CA VAL A 93 -14.05 2.09 7.10
C VAL A 93 -14.68 2.80 5.91
N PRO A 94 -14.00 3.77 5.27
CA PRO A 94 -14.53 4.48 4.10
C PRO A 94 -14.45 3.62 2.83
N ALA A 95 -15.34 2.64 2.68
CA ALA A 95 -15.32 1.68 1.57
C ALA A 95 -15.35 2.33 0.18
N ASP A 96 -16.09 3.42 0.01
CA ASP A 96 -16.12 4.18 -1.25
C ASP A 96 -14.75 4.79 -1.57
N GLY A 97 -14.11 5.42 -0.57
CA GLY A 97 -12.77 5.99 -0.72
C GLY A 97 -11.70 4.95 -1.03
N VAL A 98 -11.84 3.74 -0.48
CA VAL A 98 -10.93 2.61 -0.81
C VAL A 98 -11.19 2.10 -2.22
N SER A 99 -12.46 2.05 -2.67
CA SER A 99 -12.82 1.69 -4.04
C SER A 99 -12.20 2.66 -5.06
N GLU A 100 -12.30 3.97 -4.80
CA GLU A 100 -11.64 5.00 -5.60
C GLU A 100 -10.12 4.84 -5.62
N LEU A 101 -9.52 4.51 -4.47
CA LEU A 101 -8.08 4.28 -4.37
C LEU A 101 -7.64 3.04 -5.16
N VAL A 102 -8.44 1.96 -5.15
CA VAL A 102 -8.23 0.78 -5.98
C VAL A 102 -8.27 1.16 -7.45
N ASP A 103 -9.27 1.92 -7.90
CA ASP A 103 -9.35 2.34 -9.29
C ASP A 103 -8.18 3.25 -9.69
N LEU A 104 -7.80 4.20 -8.83
CA LEU A 104 -6.67 5.09 -9.08
C LEU A 104 -5.34 4.33 -9.15
N ALA A 105 -5.15 3.30 -8.31
CA ALA A 105 -3.95 2.46 -8.30
C ALA A 105 -3.72 1.72 -9.62
N PHE A 106 -4.78 1.44 -10.39
CA PHE A 106 -4.71 0.68 -11.65
C PHE A 106 -5.19 1.47 -12.88
N ARG A 107 -5.37 2.78 -12.77
CA ARG A 107 -5.87 3.63 -13.87
C ARG A 107 -4.89 3.78 -15.04
N ALA A 108 -3.60 3.52 -14.81
CA ALA A 108 -2.53 3.70 -15.79
C ALA A 108 -1.91 2.37 -16.29
N GLY A 109 -2.54 1.23 -15.98
CA GLY A 109 -2.07 -0.12 -16.35
C GLY A 109 -2.81 -0.72 -17.54
#